data_AF-X0ZNZ8-F1
#
_entry.id   AF-X0ZNZ8-F1
#
_cell.length_a   1.000
_cell.length_b   1.000
_cell.length_c   1.000
_cell.angle_alpha   90.00
_cell.angle_beta   90.00
_cell.angle_gamma   90.00
#
_symmetry.space_group_name_H-M   'P 1'
#
loop_
_entity.id
_entity.type
_entity.pdbx_description
1 polymer ?
#
loop_
_entity_poly.entity_id
_entity_poly.type
_entity_poly.pdbx_seq_one_letter_code
_entity_poly.pdbx_strand_id
1 'polypeptide(L)'
;MPAKVDFKKSMKEFYQPNPKEVVLVKVPEMQFLMIDGMGSPGDSKEYLDALTALYPIAFKTKFLSKAKGKDYVVPPLEGLWWADDMKDFIEGNRDKWKWTMMIMQPDWVTQDMINEAIAITKEKKPELSKLL
;
A
#
# COMPACT_ATOMS: atom_id res chain seq x y z
N MET A 1 22.34 6.72 -15.15
CA MET A 1 20.95 6.61 -14.65
C MET A 1 21.02 6.51 -13.13
N PRO A 2 20.16 7.22 -12.36
CA PRO A 2 20.14 7.06 -10.91
C PRO A 2 19.85 5.59 -10.56
N ALA A 3 20.54 5.06 -9.55
CA ALA A 3 20.32 3.70 -9.08
C ALA A 3 18.86 3.55 -8.63
N LYS A 4 18.19 2.52 -9.13
CA LYS A 4 16.78 2.23 -8.80
C LYS A 4 16.73 1.28 -7.60
N VAL A 5 16.16 1.74 -6.50
CA VAL A 5 16.01 0.92 -5.28
C VAL A 5 14.88 -0.09 -5.47
N ASP A 6 15.12 -1.34 -5.10
CA ASP A 6 14.12 -2.41 -5.08
C ASP A 6 14.06 -2.99 -3.67
N PHE A 7 13.03 -2.61 -2.92
CA PHE A 7 12.89 -2.98 -1.51
C PHE A 7 12.72 -4.47 -1.29
N LYS A 8 12.17 -5.20 -2.28
CA LYS A 8 12.12 -6.66 -2.20
C LYS A 8 13.52 -7.27 -2.20
N LYS A 9 14.51 -6.57 -2.77
CA LYS A 9 15.91 -7.03 -2.82
C LYS A 9 16.75 -6.51 -1.65
N SER A 10 16.51 -5.29 -1.17
CA SER A 10 17.25 -4.73 -0.04
C SER A 10 16.71 -5.19 1.32
N MET A 11 15.42 -5.48 1.43
CA MET A 11 14.74 -5.94 2.65
C MET A 11 14.26 -7.39 2.50
N LYS A 12 15.19 -8.30 2.15
CA LYS A 12 14.84 -9.70 1.84
C LYS A 12 14.16 -10.42 2.99
N GLU A 13 14.52 -10.11 4.23
CA GLU A 13 13.91 -10.70 5.42
C GLU A 13 12.40 -10.46 5.53
N PHE A 14 11.89 -9.36 4.96
CA PHE A 14 10.46 -9.02 4.99
C PHE A 14 9.71 -9.43 3.73
N TYR A 15 10.40 -9.50 2.58
CA TYR A 15 9.75 -9.71 1.28
C TYR A 15 10.09 -11.04 0.59
N GLN A 16 11.07 -11.80 1.10
CA GLN A 16 11.49 -13.08 0.55
C GLN A 16 11.72 -14.11 1.67
N PRO A 17 10.69 -14.43 2.48
CA PRO A 17 10.80 -15.46 3.50
C PRO A 17 11.04 -16.85 2.89
N ASN A 18 11.77 -17.71 3.60
CA ASN A 18 11.94 -19.10 3.20
C ASN A 18 10.60 -19.85 3.40
N PRO A 19 10.02 -20.47 2.36
CA PRO A 19 8.72 -21.16 2.50
C PRO A 19 8.77 -22.41 3.40
N LYS A 20 9.96 -22.89 3.78
CA LYS A 20 10.15 -24.10 4.59
C LYS A 20 10.41 -23.82 6.07
N GLU A 21 10.61 -22.57 6.45
CA GLU A 21 11.09 -22.22 7.79
C GLU A 21 10.25 -21.07 8.38
N VAL A 22 9.89 -21.22 9.66
CA VAL A 22 9.33 -20.13 10.44
C VAL A 22 10.49 -19.39 11.08
N VAL A 23 10.58 -18.08 10.80
CA VAL A 23 11.65 -17.22 11.31
C VAL A 23 11.06 -16.08 12.11
N LEU A 24 11.71 -15.71 13.21
CA LEU A 24 11.37 -14.51 13.94
C LEU A 24 11.97 -13.30 13.21
N VAL A 25 11.14 -12.32 12.88
CA VAL A 25 11.57 -11.07 12.25
C VAL A 25 11.24 -9.87 13.15
N LYS A 26 12.14 -8.90 13.20
CA LYS A 26 11.91 -7.64 13.89
C LYS A 26 11.66 -6.55 12.86
N VAL A 27 10.38 -6.31 12.57
CA VAL A 27 9.99 -5.31 11.57
C VAL A 27 10.24 -3.91 12.16
N PRO A 28 11.07 -3.06 11.52
CA PRO A 28 11.28 -1.68 11.95
C PRO A 28 10.04 -0.83 11.66
N GLU A 29 10.02 0.39 12.19
CA GLU A 29 9.06 1.39 11.76
C GLU A 29 9.26 1.68 10.25
N MET A 30 8.14 1.72 9.53
CA MET A 30 8.09 2.00 8.10
C MET A 30 6.90 2.92 7.84
N GLN A 31 6.95 3.68 6.75
CA GLN A 31 5.85 4.54 6.34
C GLN A 31 5.12 3.94 5.13
N PHE A 32 3.82 4.17 5.07
CA PHE A 32 2.97 3.60 4.03
C PHE A 32 1.91 4.61 3.58
N LEU A 33 1.53 4.49 2.31
CA LEU A 33 0.21 4.93 1.89
C LEU A 33 -0.80 3.91 2.37
N MET A 34 -1.89 4.34 3.00
CA MET A 34 -2.87 3.46 3.62
C MET A 34 -4.29 3.90 3.29
N ILE A 35 -5.19 2.95 3.08
CA ILE A 35 -6.64 3.16 3.01
C ILE A 35 -7.31 2.07 3.83
N ASP A 36 -8.14 2.50 4.79
CA ASP A 36 -8.99 1.60 5.57
C ASP A 36 -10.29 1.30 4.81
N GLY A 37 -10.86 0.14 5.07
CA GLY A 37 -12.19 -0.20 4.59
C GLY A 37 -12.75 -1.47 5.22
N MET A 38 -13.92 -1.87 4.72
CA MET A 38 -14.65 -3.04 5.18
C MET A 38 -15.17 -3.90 4.02
N GLY A 39 -15.49 -5.15 4.31
CA GLY A 39 -16.15 -6.08 3.41
C GLY A 39 -15.20 -7.04 2.71
N SER A 40 -15.77 -7.89 1.85
CA SER A 40 -15.03 -8.98 1.23
C SER A 40 -13.86 -8.48 0.38
N PRO A 41 -12.64 -9.01 0.58
CA PRO A 41 -11.53 -8.77 -0.34
C PRO A 41 -11.83 -9.29 -1.73
N GLY A 42 -11.53 -8.50 -2.75
CA GLY A 42 -11.67 -8.87 -4.16
C GLY A 42 -13.04 -8.60 -4.77
N ASP A 43 -14.10 -8.60 -3.97
CA ASP A 43 -15.48 -8.53 -4.47
C ASP A 43 -16.22 -7.24 -4.07
N SER A 44 -15.85 -6.65 -2.93
CA SER A 44 -16.52 -5.43 -2.46
C SER A 44 -16.09 -4.22 -3.27
N LYS A 45 -17.06 -3.34 -3.57
CA LYS A 45 -16.80 -2.07 -4.26
C LYS A 45 -15.78 -1.23 -3.51
N GLU A 46 -15.87 -1.19 -2.18
CA GLU A 46 -14.98 -0.44 -1.31
C GLU A 46 -13.52 -0.91 -1.43
N TYR A 47 -13.30 -2.22 -1.46
CA TYR A 47 -11.96 -2.78 -1.69
C TYR A 47 -11.40 -2.41 -3.07
N LEU A 48 -12.21 -2.55 -4.12
CA LEU A 48 -11.82 -2.20 -5.48
C LEU A 48 -11.53 -0.70 -5.62
N ASP A 49 -12.37 0.14 -5.01
CA ASP A 49 -12.20 1.60 -4.96
C ASP A 49 -10.88 1.96 -4.26
N ALA A 50 -10.59 1.35 -3.10
CA ALA A 50 -9.35 1.57 -2.37
C ALA A 50 -8.11 1.25 -3.23
N LEU A 51 -8.08 0.11 -3.91
CA LEU A 51 -6.98 -0.22 -4.82
C LEU A 51 -6.89 0.73 -6.02
N THR A 52 -8.04 1.14 -6.56
CA THR A 52 -8.12 2.08 -7.69
C THR A 52 -7.59 3.46 -7.30
N ALA A 53 -7.71 3.85 -6.04
CA ALA A 53 -7.13 5.07 -5.48
C ALA A 53 -5.64 4.93 -5.13
N LEU A 54 -5.28 3.85 -4.42
CA LEU A 54 -3.95 3.65 -3.83
C LEU A 54 -2.84 3.51 -4.87
N TYR A 55 -3.06 2.70 -5.92
CA TYR A 55 -2.04 2.46 -6.95
C TYR A 55 -1.65 3.73 -7.72
N PRO A 56 -2.59 4.52 -8.28
CA PRO A 56 -2.25 5.77 -8.96
C PRO A 56 -1.42 6.72 -8.12
N ILE A 57 -1.74 6.87 -6.83
CA ILE A 57 -0.98 7.73 -5.91
C ILE A 57 0.43 7.17 -5.69
N ALA A 58 0.57 5.87 -5.44
CA ALA A 58 1.87 5.24 -5.26
C ALA A 58 2.77 5.42 -6.50
N PHE A 59 2.23 5.21 -7.70
CA PHE A 59 2.96 5.43 -8.94
C PHE A 59 3.30 6.91 -9.17
N LYS A 60 2.36 7.82 -8.89
CA LYS A 60 2.59 9.26 -9.02
C LYS A 60 3.69 9.73 -8.07
N THR A 61 3.65 9.32 -6.82
CA THR A 61 4.66 9.57 -5.79
C THR A 61 6.04 9.10 -6.26
N LYS A 62 6.12 7.87 -6.77
CA LYS A 62 7.36 7.34 -7.36
C LYS A 62 7.89 8.23 -8.49
N PHE A 63 7.03 8.69 -9.40
CA PHE A 63 7.47 9.55 -10.51
C PHE A 63 7.96 10.93 -10.03
N LEU A 64 7.31 11.51 -9.02
CA LEU A 64 7.78 12.75 -8.38
C LEU A 64 9.15 12.54 -7.72
N SER A 65 9.34 11.41 -7.00
CA SER A 65 10.61 11.05 -6.37
C SER A 65 11.73 10.87 -7.41
N LYS A 66 11.42 10.18 -8.51
CA LYS A 66 12.34 9.97 -9.63
C LYS A 66 12.77 11.29 -10.27
N ALA A 67 11.85 12.25 -10.44
CA ALA A 67 12.16 13.57 -10.96
C ALA A 67 13.11 14.35 -10.03
N LYS A 68 13.08 14.06 -8.73
CA LYS A 68 14.03 14.57 -7.71
C LYS A 68 15.30 13.72 -7.57
N GLY A 69 15.54 12.76 -8.47
CA GLY A 69 16.77 11.96 -8.55
C GLY A 69 16.78 10.66 -7.74
N LYS A 70 15.69 10.30 -7.06
CA LYS A 70 15.56 9.05 -6.29
C LYS A 70 14.50 8.13 -6.91
N ASP A 71 14.93 7.13 -7.68
CA ASP A 71 14.02 6.16 -8.31
C ASP A 71 13.88 4.89 -7.45
N TYR A 72 12.68 4.31 -7.40
CA TYR A 72 12.41 3.06 -6.69
C TYR A 72 11.34 2.23 -7.41
N VAL A 73 11.34 0.92 -7.16
CA VAL A 73 10.22 0.04 -7.53
C VAL A 73 9.11 0.25 -6.51
N VAL A 74 7.87 0.44 -6.96
CA VAL A 74 6.71 0.47 -6.05
C VAL A 74 6.67 -0.86 -5.28
N PRO A 75 6.73 -0.86 -3.93
CA PRO A 75 6.66 -2.08 -3.13
C PRO A 75 5.35 -2.86 -3.38
N PRO A 76 5.29 -4.15 -3.03
CA PRO A 76 4.06 -4.92 -3.17
C PRO A 76 2.92 -4.30 -2.34
N LEU A 77 1.68 -4.55 -2.77
CA LEU A 77 0.51 -4.29 -1.94
C LEU A 77 0.56 -5.19 -0.70
N GLU A 78 0.35 -4.60 0.45
CA GLU A 78 0.24 -5.24 1.74
C GLU A 78 -1.17 -4.99 2.30
N GLY A 79 -1.64 -5.86 3.19
CA GLY A 79 -2.99 -5.79 3.74
C GLY A 79 -3.02 -6.26 5.17
N LEU A 80 -3.58 -5.43 6.06
CA LEU A 80 -3.96 -5.82 7.42
C LEU A 80 -5.42 -6.24 7.42
N TRP A 81 -5.77 -7.27 8.18
CA TRP A 81 -7.11 -7.87 8.18
C TRP A 81 -7.55 -8.18 9.61
N TRP A 82 -8.78 -7.80 9.95
CA TRP A 82 -9.40 -8.11 11.23
C TRP A 82 -10.93 -8.08 11.12
N ALA A 83 -11.62 -8.32 12.23
CA ALA A 83 -13.05 -8.11 12.38
C ALA A 83 -13.33 -7.62 13.80
N ASP A 84 -14.48 -6.98 14.04
CA ASP A 84 -14.86 -6.55 15.40
C ASP A 84 -15.07 -7.74 16.33
N ASP A 85 -15.67 -8.81 15.82
CA ASP A 85 -15.65 -10.14 16.43
C ASP A 85 -14.73 -11.05 15.61
N MET A 86 -13.63 -11.52 16.19
CA MET A 86 -12.70 -12.42 15.50
C MET A 86 -13.33 -13.76 15.09
N LYS A 87 -14.49 -14.14 15.65
CA LYS A 87 -15.27 -15.27 15.12
C LYS A 87 -15.70 -15.03 13.68
N ASP A 88 -16.08 -13.81 13.32
CA ASP A 88 -16.45 -13.47 11.94
C ASP A 88 -15.26 -13.61 10.97
N PHE A 89 -14.04 -13.38 11.45
CA PHE A 89 -12.83 -13.63 10.66
C PHE A 89 -12.58 -15.13 10.48
N ILE A 90 -12.68 -15.91 11.56
CA ILE A 90 -12.43 -17.36 11.55
C ILE A 90 -13.48 -18.12 10.73
N GLU A 91 -14.76 -17.74 10.84
CA GLU A 91 -15.89 -18.38 10.16
C GLU A 91 -16.04 -17.93 8.70
N GLY A 92 -15.27 -16.92 8.26
CA GLY A 92 -15.29 -16.45 6.88
C GLY A 92 -16.47 -15.54 6.55
N ASN A 93 -17.02 -14.82 7.53
CA ASN A 93 -18.07 -13.81 7.35
C ASN A 93 -17.48 -12.52 6.75
N ARG A 94 -17.00 -12.62 5.51
CA ARG A 94 -16.17 -11.61 4.82
C ARG A 94 -16.77 -10.22 4.73
N ASP A 95 -18.10 -10.09 4.73
CA ASP A 95 -18.78 -8.79 4.73
C ASP A 95 -18.51 -7.96 5.99
N LYS A 96 -18.08 -8.61 7.08
CA LYS A 96 -17.73 -7.96 8.36
C LYS A 96 -16.22 -7.77 8.55
N TRP A 97 -15.41 -8.21 7.59
CA TRP A 97 -13.98 -8.03 7.68
C TRP A 97 -13.64 -6.56 7.52
N LYS A 98 -12.72 -6.09 8.33
CA LYS A 98 -12.08 -4.78 8.24
C LYS A 98 -10.66 -4.97 7.76
N TRP A 99 -10.17 -4.00 7.02
CA TRP A 99 -8.85 -4.07 6.45
C TRP A 99 -8.22 -2.70 6.27
N THR A 100 -6.89 -2.70 6.22
CA THR A 100 -6.09 -1.56 5.79
C THR A 100 -5.24 -2.03 4.62
N MET A 101 -5.50 -1.47 3.43
CA MET A 101 -4.66 -1.70 2.24
C MET A 101 -3.53 -0.69 2.22
N MET A 102 -2.30 -1.18 2.04
CA MET A 102 -1.13 -0.33 2.22
C MET A 102 0.01 -0.62 1.23
N ILE A 103 0.74 0.43 0.85
CA ILE A 103 1.94 0.34 0.00
C ILE A 103 3.06 1.15 0.67
N MET A 104 4.14 0.46 1.04
CA MET A 104 5.29 1.06 1.70
C MET A 104 5.90 2.19 0.86
N GLN A 105 6.30 3.28 1.51
CA GLN A 105 7.03 4.38 0.90
C GLN A 105 8.44 4.48 1.50
N PRO A 106 9.48 4.73 0.68
CA PRO A 106 10.83 5.02 1.17
C PRO A 106 10.87 6.18 2.15
N ASP A 107 11.74 6.17 3.16
CA ASP A 107 11.92 7.24 4.16
C ASP A 107 12.07 8.67 3.60
N TRP A 108 12.63 8.82 2.40
CA TRP A 108 12.79 10.11 1.72
C TRP A 108 11.53 10.65 1.05
N VAL A 109 10.45 9.86 0.98
CA VAL A 109 9.14 10.33 0.52
C VAL A 109 8.50 11.13 1.65
N THR A 110 8.19 12.39 1.39
CA THR A 110 7.61 13.31 2.37
C THR A 110 6.10 13.43 2.20
N GLN A 111 5.43 13.94 3.24
CA GLN A 111 3.99 14.23 3.18
C GLN A 111 3.65 15.20 2.03
N ASP A 112 4.50 16.20 1.75
CA ASP A 112 4.28 17.13 0.65
C ASP A 112 4.28 16.44 -0.71
N MET A 113 5.19 15.46 -0.92
CA MET A 113 5.20 14.65 -2.14
C MET A 113 3.93 13.81 -2.29
N ILE A 114 3.41 13.29 -1.17
CA ILE A 114 2.13 12.56 -1.16
C ILE A 114 0.97 13.49 -1.50
N ASN A 115 0.91 14.66 -0.87
CA ASN A 115 -0.14 15.65 -1.11
C ASN A 115 -0.13 16.13 -2.57
N GLU A 116 1.05 16.39 -3.13
CA GLU A 116 1.23 16.72 -4.55
C GLU A 116 0.76 15.56 -5.45
N ALA A 117 1.12 14.32 -5.10
CA ALA A 117 0.69 13.15 -5.85
C ALA A 117 -0.83 12.97 -5.84
N ILE A 118 -1.49 13.21 -4.70
CA ILE A 118 -2.95 13.18 -4.56
C ILE A 118 -3.58 14.26 -5.43
N ALA A 119 -3.11 15.50 -5.34
CA ALA A 119 -3.66 16.63 -6.11
C ALA A 119 -3.60 16.38 -7.62
N ILE A 120 -2.42 15.96 -8.13
CA ILE A 120 -2.25 15.62 -9.55
C ILE A 120 -3.12 14.43 -9.96
N THR A 121 -3.30 13.46 -9.07
CA THR A 121 -4.13 12.28 -9.35
C THR A 121 -5.61 12.67 -9.44
N LYS A 122 -6.12 13.52 -8.53
CA LYS A 122 -7.49 14.05 -8.58
C LYS A 122 -7.77 14.80 -9.88
N GLU A 123 -6.83 15.65 -10.31
CA GLU A 123 -6.97 16.43 -11.55
C GLU A 123 -7.02 15.52 -12.79
N LYS A 124 -6.14 14.51 -12.86
CA LYS A 124 -6.05 13.60 -14.01
C LYS A 124 -7.11 12.50 -14.02
N LYS A 125 -7.67 12.19 -12.85
CA LYS A 125 -8.68 11.14 -12.66
C LYS A 125 -9.82 11.68 -11.79
N PRO A 126 -10.67 12.57 -12.33
CA PRO A 126 -11.76 13.18 -11.58
C PRO A 126 -12.71 12.15 -10.95
N GLU A 127 -12.84 10.97 -11.55
CA GLU A 127 -13.62 9.84 -11.03
C GLU A 127 -13.13 9.33 -9.67
N LEU A 128 -11.84 9.49 -9.37
CA LEU A 128 -11.24 9.11 -8.09
C LEU A 128 -11.34 10.22 -7.03
N SER A 129 -11.81 11.42 -7.39
CA SER A 129 -11.92 12.54 -6.44
C SER A 129 -12.89 12.26 -5.28
N LYS A 130 -13.79 11.29 -5.43
CA LYS A 130 -14.69 10.87 -4.34
C LYS A 130 -14.03 9.89 -3.36
N LEU A 131 -12.90 9.32 -3.75
CA LEU A 131 -12.15 8.31 -2.99
C LEU A 131 -10.90 8.90 -2.31
N LEU A 132 -10.57 10.16 -2.63
CA LEU A 132 -9.35 10.87 -2.24
C LEU A 132 -9.69 12.21 -1.60
#